data_AF-A0A7V3PNW5-F1
#
_entry.id   AF-A0A7V3PNW5-F1
#
_cell.length_a   1.000
_cell.length_b   1.000
_cell.length_c   1.000
_cell.angle_alpha   90.00
_cell.angle_beta   90.00
_cell.angle_gamma   90.00
#
_symmetry.space_group_name_H-M   'P 1'
#
loop_
_entity.id
_entity.type
_entity.pdbx_description
1 polymer ?
#
loop_
_entity_poly.entity_id
_entity_poly.type
_entity_poly.pdbx_seq_one_letter_code
_entity_poly.pdbx_strand_id
1 'polypeptide(L)'
;MSQVPKTIDPAGQMMIECAACEGIRIAWDRLEAMQPQCGFGKLGVCCTVCAMGPCRIDPFGNGPQEGICGATAQTIVARNLARKIAAGCSAHSDHGRAVAEALLLAAENPESGYRIKDERKLRRLAEEFGIPQEGRSAEQVAKDVAEACLREFGKPHGELVMAQRAPEPRKTIWRELGIMPGAIDREVVRLLHQTHMGVDADPKNLLLSGMRCALADGWGGSMIATDLQDVLFGSPKPVRARTNLGVLRPERVNVIVHG
;
A
#
# COMPACT_ATOMS: atom_id res chain seq x y z
N MET A 1 36.13 -7.43 20.44
CA MET A 1 35.16 -8.16 19.58
C MET A 1 34.65 -7.16 18.56
N SER A 2 34.95 -7.34 17.26
CA SER A 2 34.47 -6.40 16.24
C SER A 2 32.94 -6.44 16.20
N GLN A 3 32.28 -5.35 16.59
CA GLN A 3 30.83 -5.24 16.44
C GLN A 3 30.49 -5.43 14.96
N VAL A 4 29.51 -6.29 14.67
CA VAL A 4 28.96 -6.42 13.32
C VAL A 4 28.40 -5.05 12.93
N PRO A 5 28.78 -4.49 11.78
CA PRO A 5 28.34 -3.14 11.40
C PRO A 5 26.82 -3.09 11.25
N LYS A 6 26.21 -2.01 11.78
CA LYS A 6 24.76 -1.75 11.79
C LYS A 6 24.14 -1.65 10.38
N THR A 7 24.94 -1.35 9.36
CA THR A 7 24.59 -1.31 7.94
C THR A 7 25.78 -1.74 7.08
N ILE A 8 25.53 -2.25 5.87
CA ILE A 8 26.56 -2.56 4.87
C ILE A 8 27.01 -1.34 4.06
N ASP A 9 26.24 -0.24 4.09
CA ASP A 9 26.53 0.97 3.33
C ASP A 9 27.65 1.78 4.03
N PRO A 10 28.82 2.00 3.38
CA PRO A 10 29.92 2.74 3.99
C PRO A 10 29.56 4.18 4.38
N ALA A 11 28.74 4.87 3.57
CA ALA A 11 28.29 6.22 3.90
C ALA A 11 27.34 6.21 5.11
N GLY A 12 26.51 5.17 5.21
CA GLY A 12 25.67 4.92 6.38
C GLY A 12 26.49 4.67 7.65
N GLN A 13 27.55 3.87 7.58
CA GLN A 13 28.46 3.62 8.71
C GLN A 13 29.09 4.92 9.22
N MET A 14 29.63 5.74 8.32
CA MET A 14 30.20 7.04 8.66
C MET A 14 29.19 7.97 9.34
N MET A 15 27.95 8.02 8.85
CA MET A 15 26.90 8.84 9.46
C MET A 15 26.43 8.33 10.83
N ILE A 16 26.48 7.02 11.06
CA ILE A 16 26.19 6.43 12.38
C ILE A 16 27.25 6.85 13.40
N GLU A 17 28.52 6.84 13.01
CA GLU A 17 29.62 7.32 13.87
C GLU A 17 29.49 8.81 14.16
N CYS A 18 29.19 9.62 13.13
CA CYS A 18 28.93 11.05 13.31
C CYS A 18 27.78 11.31 14.30
N ALA A 19 26.65 10.62 14.13
CA ALA A 19 25.51 10.72 15.04
C ALA A 19 25.89 10.34 16.49
N ALA A 20 26.73 9.32 16.67
CA ALA A 20 27.21 8.93 18.00
C ALA A 20 28.11 10.01 18.63
N CYS A 21 29.04 10.59 17.87
CA CYS A 21 29.92 11.67 18.32
C CYS A 21 29.12 12.94 18.71
N GLU A 22 28.03 13.23 18.00
CA GLU A 22 27.16 14.39 18.27
C GLU A 22 26.05 14.10 19.30
N GLY A 23 25.97 12.87 19.82
CA GLY A 23 24.91 12.47 20.76
C GLY A 23 23.51 12.44 20.14
N ILE A 24 23.40 12.30 18.82
CA ILE A 24 22.13 12.22 18.08
C ILE A 24 21.63 10.78 18.07
N ARG A 25 20.44 10.56 18.63
CA ARG A 25 19.83 9.23 18.72
C ARG A 25 19.19 8.80 17.39
N ILE A 26 19.62 7.66 16.84
CA ILE A 26 19.14 7.11 15.57
C ILE A 26 18.24 5.87 15.75
N ALA A 27 17.76 5.31 14.64
CA ALA A 27 16.83 4.17 14.65
C ALA A 27 17.42 2.93 15.33
N TRP A 28 18.71 2.66 15.17
CA TRP A 28 19.39 1.53 15.80
C TRP A 28 19.45 1.65 17.33
N ASP A 29 19.67 2.84 17.86
CA ASP A 29 19.73 3.05 19.32
C ASP A 29 18.32 2.94 19.94
N ARG A 30 17.29 3.32 19.17
CA ARG A 30 15.90 3.07 19.55
C ARG A 30 15.55 1.59 19.50
N LEU A 31 16.07 0.85 18.52
CA LEU A 31 15.90 -0.61 18.43
C LEU A 31 16.58 -1.33 19.60
N GLU A 32 17.81 -0.95 19.94
CA GLU A 32 18.56 -1.52 21.07
C GLU A 32 17.84 -1.28 22.39
N ALA A 33 17.37 -0.05 22.63
CA ALA A 33 16.56 0.28 23.81
C ALA A 33 15.20 -0.44 23.85
N MET A 34 14.73 -0.98 22.73
CA MET A 34 13.47 -1.75 22.66
C MET A 34 13.69 -3.25 22.92
N GLN A 35 14.93 -3.74 23.03
CA GLN A 35 15.20 -5.15 23.29
C GLN A 35 15.16 -5.48 24.81
N PRO A 36 14.63 -6.67 25.18
CA PRO A 36 13.97 -7.64 24.30
C PRO A 36 12.54 -7.17 23.95
N GLN A 37 12.22 -7.12 22.65
CA GLN A 37 10.85 -6.81 22.21
C GLN A 37 9.86 -7.89 22.66
N CYS A 38 8.60 -7.50 22.89
CA CYS A 38 7.52 -8.38 23.34
C CYS A 38 7.32 -9.62 22.44
N GLY A 39 7.42 -10.82 23.02
CA GLY A 39 7.24 -12.10 22.34
C GLY A 39 5.84 -12.32 21.77
N PHE A 40 4.79 -11.94 22.52
CA PHE A 40 3.40 -12.06 22.06
C PHE A 40 3.13 -11.22 20.82
N GLY A 41 3.66 -9.99 20.77
CA GLY A 41 3.55 -9.10 19.62
C GLY A 41 4.32 -9.61 18.41
N LYS A 42 5.55 -10.12 18.61
CA LYS A 42 6.38 -10.74 17.56
C LYS A 42 5.70 -11.95 16.93
N LEU A 43 5.07 -12.80 17.73
CA LEU A 43 4.33 -13.98 17.27
C LEU A 43 2.92 -13.65 16.75
N GLY A 44 2.44 -12.41 16.93
CA GLY A 44 1.13 -11.96 16.47
C GLY A 44 -0.06 -12.45 17.30
N VAL A 45 0.19 -12.99 18.50
CA VAL A 45 -0.82 -13.62 19.39
C VAL A 45 -1.33 -12.68 20.49
N CYS A 46 -1.18 -11.36 20.29
CA CYS A 46 -1.76 -10.31 21.12
C CYS A 46 -2.88 -9.60 20.36
N CYS A 47 -4.03 -9.38 21.00
CA CYS A 47 -5.20 -8.73 20.40
C CYS A 47 -5.67 -7.53 21.22
N THR A 48 -5.88 -6.40 20.55
CA THR A 48 -6.34 -5.12 21.15
C THR A 48 -7.55 -4.54 20.43
N VAL A 49 -8.32 -5.38 19.73
CA VAL A 49 -9.43 -4.92 18.86
C VAL A 49 -10.62 -4.35 19.65
N CYS A 50 -10.81 -4.71 20.92
CA CYS A 50 -11.93 -4.24 21.74
C CYS A 50 -11.50 -3.92 23.18
N ALA A 51 -12.40 -3.26 23.92
CA ALA A 51 -12.16 -2.78 25.29
C ALA A 51 -12.04 -3.89 26.35
N MET A 52 -12.36 -5.15 26.03
CA MET A 52 -12.12 -6.27 26.96
C MET A 52 -10.63 -6.62 27.06
N GLY A 53 -9.84 -6.30 26.03
CA GLY A 53 -8.41 -6.60 25.99
C GLY A 53 -7.54 -5.65 26.84
N PRO A 54 -6.20 -5.74 26.72
CA PRO A 54 -5.46 -6.58 25.77
C PRO A 54 -5.54 -8.08 26.11
N CYS A 55 -5.85 -8.91 25.11
CA CYS A 55 -5.77 -10.37 25.23
C CYS A 55 -4.42 -10.87 24.70
N ARG A 56 -3.82 -11.86 25.36
CA ARG A 56 -2.59 -12.54 24.91
C ARG A 56 -2.79 -14.05 24.95
N ILE A 57 -2.33 -14.75 23.92
CA ILE A 57 -2.35 -16.22 23.90
C ILE A 57 -0.95 -16.74 24.20
N ASP A 58 -0.82 -17.63 25.18
CA ASP A 58 0.44 -18.29 25.48
C ASP A 58 0.76 -19.35 24.41
N PRO A 59 1.88 -19.20 23.67
CA PRO A 59 2.19 -20.09 22.54
C PRO A 59 2.65 -21.49 22.98
N PHE A 60 2.90 -21.72 24.28
CA PHE A 60 3.42 -22.98 24.82
C PHE A 60 2.42 -23.73 25.69
N GLY A 61 1.17 -23.26 25.80
CA GLY A 61 0.12 -23.92 26.58
C GLY A 61 0.17 -23.64 28.08
N ASN A 62 1.06 -22.78 28.57
CA ASN A 62 1.26 -22.51 30.01
C ASN A 62 0.37 -21.38 30.55
N GLY A 63 -0.46 -20.78 29.68
CA GLY A 63 -1.29 -19.63 30.00
C GLY A 63 -2.57 -19.60 29.17
N PRO A 64 -3.24 -18.43 29.05
CA PRO A 64 -4.49 -18.30 28.31
C PRO A 64 -4.37 -18.83 26.88
N GLN A 65 -5.29 -19.69 26.47
CA GLN A 65 -5.32 -20.32 25.14
C GLN A 65 -6.31 -19.63 24.18
N GLU A 66 -7.17 -18.76 24.72
CA GLU A 66 -8.17 -18.00 23.98
C GLU A 66 -8.26 -16.57 24.54
N GLY A 67 -8.69 -15.63 23.69
CA GLY A 67 -9.07 -14.30 24.14
C GLY A 67 -10.39 -14.34 24.93
N ILE A 68 -10.73 -13.25 25.60
CA ILE A 68 -11.97 -13.15 26.42
C ILE A 68 -13.23 -13.48 25.61
N CYS A 69 -13.25 -13.16 24.31
CA CYS A 69 -14.36 -13.47 23.42
C CYS A 69 -14.30 -14.89 22.79
N GLY A 70 -13.40 -15.77 23.25
CA GLY A 70 -13.17 -17.10 22.68
C GLY A 70 -12.33 -17.12 21.39
N ALA A 71 -11.69 -16.00 21.01
CA ALA A 71 -10.84 -15.97 19.82
C ALA A 71 -9.55 -16.76 20.04
N THR A 72 -9.29 -17.75 19.18
CA THR A 72 -8.07 -18.58 19.24
C THR A 72 -6.84 -17.82 18.74
N ALA A 73 -5.66 -18.39 18.96
CA ALA A 73 -4.41 -17.87 18.40
C ALA A 73 -4.49 -17.70 16.87
N GLN A 74 -5.06 -18.68 16.14
CA GLN A 74 -5.16 -18.61 14.67
C GLN A 74 -6.05 -17.45 14.22
N THR A 75 -7.19 -17.25 14.88
CA THR A 75 -8.09 -16.13 14.59
C THR A 75 -7.40 -14.79 14.86
N ILE A 76 -6.72 -14.65 16.00
CA ILE A 76 -6.02 -13.41 16.37
C ILE A 76 -4.91 -13.09 15.36
N VAL A 77 -4.08 -14.07 15.02
CA VAL A 77 -3.00 -13.89 14.04
C VAL A 77 -3.57 -13.51 12.67
N ALA A 78 -4.61 -14.20 12.20
CA ALA A 78 -5.23 -13.90 10.90
C ALA A 78 -5.84 -12.49 10.87
N ARG A 79 -6.53 -12.06 11.94
CA ARG A 79 -7.08 -10.69 12.04
C ARG A 79 -5.98 -9.63 12.07
N ASN A 80 -4.91 -9.87 12.82
CA ASN A 80 -3.77 -8.96 12.90
C ASN A 80 -3.08 -8.81 11.54
N LEU A 81 -2.89 -9.91 10.81
CA LEU A 81 -2.33 -9.88 9.46
C LEU A 81 -3.25 -9.12 8.50
N ALA A 82 -4.54 -9.45 8.52
CA ALA A 82 -5.56 -8.80 7.69
C ALA A 82 -5.62 -7.28 7.91
N ARG A 83 -5.52 -6.79 9.15
CA ARG A 83 -5.45 -5.34 9.43
C ARG A 83 -4.17 -4.69 8.88
N LYS A 84 -3.03 -5.38 8.88
CA LYS A 84 -1.80 -4.88 8.24
C LYS A 84 -1.96 -4.77 6.72
N ILE A 85 -2.61 -5.76 6.09
CA ILE A 85 -2.95 -5.71 4.66
C ILE A 85 -3.89 -4.54 4.36
N ALA A 86 -4.95 -4.37 5.15
CA ALA A 86 -5.89 -3.25 5.01
C ALA A 86 -5.19 -1.90 5.10
N ALA A 87 -4.26 -1.73 6.05
CA ALA A 87 -3.49 -0.51 6.19
C ALA A 87 -2.58 -0.25 4.98
N GLY A 88 -1.87 -1.26 4.48
CA GLY A 88 -1.05 -1.15 3.27
C GLY A 88 -1.88 -0.78 2.04
N CYS A 89 -2.98 -1.49 1.83
CA CYS A 89 -3.93 -1.21 0.75
C CYS A 89 -4.46 0.23 0.84
N SER A 90 -4.83 0.70 2.04
CA SER A 90 -5.31 2.08 2.23
C SER A 90 -4.28 3.15 1.86
N ALA A 91 -2.99 2.90 2.14
CA ALA A 91 -1.92 3.85 1.83
C ALA A 91 -1.70 3.97 0.32
N HIS A 92 -1.57 2.85 -0.39
CA HIS A 92 -1.41 2.85 -1.83
C HIS A 92 -2.68 3.31 -2.56
N SER A 93 -3.87 2.99 -2.04
CA SER A 93 -5.13 3.44 -2.62
C SER A 93 -5.30 4.95 -2.53
N ASP A 94 -5.00 5.55 -1.38
CA ASP A 94 -5.17 6.99 -1.23
C ASP A 94 -4.12 7.77 -2.04
N HIS A 95 -2.91 7.21 -2.19
CA HIS A 95 -1.95 7.70 -3.18
C HIS A 95 -2.52 7.65 -4.61
N GLY A 96 -3.07 6.52 -5.04
CA GLY A 96 -3.71 6.39 -6.35
C GLY A 96 -4.88 7.36 -6.56
N ARG A 97 -5.68 7.60 -5.52
CA ARG A 97 -6.78 8.58 -5.54
C ARG A 97 -6.24 9.99 -5.76
N ALA A 98 -5.22 10.40 -5.01
CA ALA A 98 -4.61 11.72 -5.15
C ALA A 98 -4.02 11.94 -6.56
N VAL A 99 -3.43 10.91 -7.17
CA VAL A 99 -2.95 10.99 -8.57
C VAL A 99 -4.12 11.11 -9.56
N ALA A 100 -5.24 10.40 -9.33
CA ALA A 100 -6.44 10.54 -10.15
C ALA A 100 -7.05 11.95 -10.05
N GLU A 101 -7.11 12.53 -8.85
CA GLU A 101 -7.51 13.92 -8.62
C GLU A 101 -6.57 14.90 -9.31
N ALA A 102 -5.25 14.65 -9.29
CA ALA A 102 -4.28 15.47 -10.01
C ALA A 102 -4.47 15.41 -11.54
N LEU A 103 -4.82 14.24 -12.09
CA LEU A 103 -5.16 14.12 -13.52
C LEU A 103 -6.45 14.88 -13.86
N LEU A 104 -7.47 14.78 -13.00
CA LEU A 104 -8.72 15.53 -13.19
C LEU A 104 -8.44 17.04 -13.19
N LEU A 105 -7.64 17.52 -12.22
CA LEU A 105 -7.22 18.92 -12.15
C LEU A 105 -6.44 19.35 -13.41
N ALA A 106 -5.55 18.50 -13.92
CA ALA A 106 -4.80 18.76 -15.16
C ALA A 106 -5.72 18.88 -16.38
N ALA A 107 -6.80 18.10 -16.42
CA ALA A 107 -7.78 18.12 -17.50
C ALA A 107 -8.71 19.34 -17.46
N GLU A 108 -9.07 19.81 -16.25
CA GLU A 108 -10.04 20.90 -16.07
C GLU A 108 -9.41 22.28 -15.97
N ASN A 109 -8.16 22.38 -15.51
CA ASN A 109 -7.49 23.65 -15.27
C ASN A 109 -6.11 23.71 -15.99
N PRO A 110 -6.03 24.41 -17.13
CA PRO A 110 -4.77 24.66 -17.82
C PRO A 110 -3.71 25.38 -16.96
N GLU A 111 -4.09 26.12 -15.92
CA GLU A 111 -3.16 26.84 -15.05
C GLU A 111 -2.72 26.04 -13.81
N SER A 112 -3.12 24.77 -13.70
CA SER A 112 -2.81 23.90 -12.54
C SER A 112 -1.33 23.54 -12.35
N GLY A 113 -0.49 23.79 -13.36
CA GLY A 113 0.91 23.31 -13.40
C GLY A 113 1.06 21.83 -13.80
N TYR A 114 -0.01 21.05 -13.86
CA TYR A 114 -0.02 19.68 -14.38
C TYR A 114 -0.35 19.65 -15.87
N ARG A 115 0.17 18.66 -16.59
CA ARG A 115 -0.04 18.48 -18.03
C ARG A 115 -0.11 17.00 -18.37
N ILE A 116 -0.82 16.66 -19.44
CA ILE A 116 -0.83 15.31 -20.01
C ILE A 116 0.47 15.16 -20.83
N LYS A 117 1.43 14.40 -20.32
CA LYS A 117 2.74 14.19 -20.94
C LYS A 117 2.83 12.90 -21.76
N ASP A 118 2.08 11.86 -21.39
CA ASP A 118 2.00 10.61 -22.17
C ASP A 118 0.57 10.35 -22.66
N GLU A 119 0.21 11.00 -23.76
CA GLU A 119 -1.11 10.85 -24.39
C GLU A 119 -1.35 9.42 -24.90
N ARG A 120 -0.31 8.70 -25.32
CA ARG A 120 -0.44 7.32 -25.78
C ARG A 120 -0.84 6.40 -24.62
N LYS A 121 -0.24 6.58 -23.43
CA LYS A 121 -0.64 5.86 -22.22
C LYS A 121 -2.09 6.20 -21.86
N LEU A 122 -2.44 7.49 -21.87
CA LEU A 122 -3.81 7.95 -21.59
C LEU A 122 -4.85 7.27 -22.51
N ARG A 123 -4.60 7.26 -23.83
CA ARG A 123 -5.50 6.65 -24.81
C ARG A 123 -5.67 5.14 -24.62
N ARG A 124 -4.61 4.45 -24.19
CA ARG A 124 -4.68 3.02 -23.85
C ARG A 124 -5.54 2.77 -22.61
N LEU A 125 -5.37 3.60 -21.58
CA LEU A 125 -6.22 3.53 -20.39
C LEU A 125 -7.69 3.78 -20.73
N ALA A 126 -7.95 4.79 -21.57
CA ALA A 126 -9.30 5.08 -22.03
C ALA A 126 -9.94 3.87 -22.73
N GLU A 127 -9.19 3.15 -23.57
CA GLU A 127 -9.66 1.91 -24.21
C GLU A 127 -10.01 0.83 -23.17
N GLU A 128 -9.14 0.60 -22.18
CA GLU A 128 -9.36 -0.41 -21.13
C GLU A 128 -10.58 -0.09 -20.25
N PHE A 129 -10.85 1.19 -20.00
CA PHE A 129 -12.05 1.66 -19.30
C PHE A 129 -13.29 1.77 -20.21
N GLY A 130 -13.18 1.47 -21.51
CA GLY A 130 -14.29 1.57 -22.46
C GLY A 130 -14.73 3.01 -22.75
N ILE A 131 -13.84 3.97 -22.62
CA ILE A 131 -14.09 5.41 -22.83
C ILE A 131 -13.93 5.74 -24.33
N PRO A 132 -14.96 6.31 -25.00
CA PRO A 132 -14.87 6.73 -26.40
C PRO A 132 -13.80 7.81 -26.60
N GLN A 133 -13.07 7.76 -27.73
CA GLN A 133 -11.91 8.65 -27.98
C GLN A 133 -11.99 9.45 -29.28
N GLU A 134 -12.87 9.07 -30.21
CA GLU A 134 -12.93 9.65 -31.55
C GLU A 134 -13.35 11.13 -31.50
N GLY A 135 -12.57 12.00 -32.16
CA GLY A 135 -12.83 13.45 -32.21
C GLY A 135 -12.61 14.20 -30.88
N ARG A 136 -12.09 13.54 -29.84
CA ARG A 136 -11.89 14.13 -28.51
C ARG A 136 -10.47 14.62 -28.28
N SER A 137 -10.34 15.72 -27.54
CA SER A 137 -9.04 16.21 -27.06
C SER A 137 -8.47 15.31 -25.95
N ALA A 138 -7.17 15.41 -25.70
CA ALA A 138 -6.51 14.67 -24.63
C ALA A 138 -7.12 15.01 -23.25
N GLU A 139 -7.44 16.28 -23.01
CA GLU A 139 -8.04 16.77 -21.76
C GLU A 139 -9.44 16.18 -21.56
N GLN A 140 -10.25 16.14 -22.61
CA GLN A 140 -11.57 15.51 -22.54
C GLN A 140 -11.49 14.03 -22.21
N VAL A 141 -10.52 13.30 -22.77
CA VAL A 141 -10.30 11.88 -22.46
C VAL A 141 -9.72 11.70 -21.06
N ALA A 142 -8.78 12.58 -20.64
CA ALA A 142 -8.17 12.56 -19.32
C ALA A 142 -9.18 12.77 -18.20
N LYS A 143 -10.13 13.69 -18.38
CA LYS A 143 -11.23 13.89 -17.43
C LYS A 143 -12.02 12.59 -17.20
N ASP A 144 -12.49 11.95 -18.27
CA ASP A 144 -13.25 10.70 -18.15
C ASP A 144 -12.42 9.56 -17.54
N VAL A 145 -11.14 9.46 -17.90
CA VAL A 145 -10.22 8.45 -17.35
C VAL A 145 -10.01 8.68 -15.85
N ALA A 146 -9.80 9.93 -15.43
CA ALA A 146 -9.65 10.30 -14.03
C ALA A 146 -10.91 9.96 -13.23
N GLU A 147 -12.08 10.36 -13.72
CA GLU A 147 -13.36 10.02 -13.09
C GLU A 147 -13.62 8.51 -13.06
N ALA A 148 -13.26 7.76 -14.11
CA ALA A 148 -13.37 6.31 -14.12
C ALA A 148 -12.47 5.65 -13.07
N CYS A 149 -11.23 6.13 -12.94
CA CYS A 149 -10.32 5.68 -11.88
C CYS A 149 -10.86 6.00 -10.48
N LEU A 150 -11.41 7.22 -10.28
CA LEU A 150 -12.03 7.60 -8.99
C LEU A 150 -13.21 6.70 -8.62
N ARG A 151 -13.98 6.21 -9.61
CA ARG A 151 -15.07 5.25 -9.37
C ARG A 151 -14.57 3.87 -8.91
N GLU A 152 -13.36 3.45 -9.27
CA GLU A 152 -12.81 2.14 -8.86
C GLU A 152 -12.63 2.03 -7.33
N PHE A 153 -12.50 3.15 -6.63
CA PHE A 153 -12.37 3.16 -5.17
C PHE A 153 -13.67 2.80 -4.45
N GLY A 154 -14.83 3.19 -5.00
CA GLY A 154 -16.11 3.14 -4.30
C GLY A 154 -17.31 2.59 -5.07
N LYS A 155 -17.10 1.98 -6.26
CA LYS A 155 -18.23 1.47 -7.06
C LYS A 155 -19.07 0.42 -6.32
N PRO A 156 -20.40 0.42 -6.49
CA PRO A 156 -21.30 -0.47 -5.76
C PRO A 156 -21.17 -1.94 -6.20
N HIS A 157 -20.88 -2.18 -7.48
CA HIS A 157 -20.83 -3.50 -8.10
C HIS A 157 -19.72 -3.59 -9.16
N GLY A 158 -19.41 -4.82 -9.58
CA GLY A 158 -18.42 -5.11 -10.63
C GLY A 158 -17.03 -5.45 -10.08
N GLU A 159 -16.19 -5.96 -10.97
CA GLU A 159 -14.78 -6.27 -10.72
C GLU A 159 -13.90 -5.06 -11.10
N LEU A 160 -12.73 -4.90 -10.49
CA LEU A 160 -11.78 -3.86 -10.89
C LEU A 160 -11.39 -3.98 -12.37
N VAL A 161 -11.38 -2.86 -13.09
CA VAL A 161 -10.99 -2.81 -14.52
C VAL A 161 -9.53 -3.19 -14.65
N MET A 162 -8.67 -2.62 -13.80
CA MET A 162 -7.23 -2.90 -13.79
C MET A 162 -6.92 -4.38 -13.51
N ALA A 163 -7.74 -5.08 -12.72
CA ALA A 163 -7.58 -6.51 -12.47
C ALA A 163 -7.84 -7.38 -13.71
N GLN A 164 -8.53 -6.86 -14.74
CA GLN A 164 -8.77 -7.59 -15.98
C GLN A 164 -7.52 -7.76 -16.84
N ARG A 165 -6.47 -6.96 -16.60
CA ARG A 165 -5.16 -7.11 -17.23
C ARG A 165 -4.44 -8.40 -16.84
N ALA A 166 -4.82 -9.02 -15.73
CA ALA A 166 -4.23 -10.30 -15.34
C ALA A 166 -4.54 -11.39 -16.38
N PRO A 167 -3.61 -12.34 -16.63
CA PRO A 167 -3.85 -13.43 -17.56
C PRO A 167 -5.11 -14.23 -17.20
N GLU A 168 -5.84 -14.74 -18.19
CA GLU A 168 -7.11 -15.45 -17.97
C GLU A 168 -7.01 -16.60 -16.94
N PRO A 169 -5.97 -17.47 -16.95
CA PRO A 169 -5.84 -18.52 -15.93
C PRO A 169 -5.79 -17.96 -14.50
N ARG A 170 -5.22 -16.76 -14.33
CA ARG A 170 -5.13 -16.11 -13.02
C ARG A 170 -6.49 -15.57 -12.58
N LYS A 171 -7.25 -14.97 -13.50
CA LYS A 171 -8.60 -14.45 -13.23
C LYS A 171 -9.57 -15.57 -12.88
N THR A 172 -9.48 -16.73 -13.56
CA THR A 172 -10.26 -17.92 -13.22
C THR A 172 -10.02 -18.36 -11.78
N ILE A 173 -8.76 -18.51 -11.37
CA ILE A 173 -8.39 -18.87 -9.99
C ILE A 173 -8.95 -17.85 -8.99
N TRP A 174 -8.85 -16.55 -9.28
CA TRP A 174 -9.37 -15.52 -8.38
C TRP A 174 -10.90 -15.58 -8.22
N ARG A 175 -11.62 -15.88 -9.30
CA ARG A 175 -13.08 -16.05 -9.26
C ARG A 175 -13.48 -17.33 -8.52
N GLU A 176 -12.81 -18.44 -8.78
CA GLU A 176 -13.04 -19.73 -8.09
C GLU A 176 -12.81 -19.62 -6.57
N LEU A 177 -11.78 -18.88 -6.17
CA LEU A 177 -11.48 -18.61 -4.75
C LEU A 177 -12.33 -17.48 -4.15
N GLY A 178 -13.16 -16.78 -4.95
CA GLY A 178 -13.96 -15.64 -4.50
C GLY A 178 -13.14 -14.39 -4.13
N ILE A 179 -11.90 -14.28 -4.60
CA ILE A 179 -10.95 -13.22 -4.25
C ILE A 179 -10.76 -12.17 -5.36
N MET A 180 -11.48 -12.24 -6.47
CA MET A 180 -11.49 -11.17 -7.47
C MET A 180 -11.96 -9.84 -6.82
N PRO A 181 -11.15 -8.76 -6.85
CA PRO A 181 -11.46 -7.52 -6.15
C PRO A 181 -12.56 -6.71 -6.85
N GLY A 182 -13.40 -6.06 -6.05
CA GLY A 182 -14.51 -5.23 -6.53
C GLY A 182 -14.19 -3.74 -6.54
N ALA A 183 -14.28 -3.08 -5.38
CA ALA A 183 -13.98 -1.66 -5.20
C ALA A 183 -12.95 -1.49 -4.08
N ILE A 184 -11.92 -0.66 -4.30
CA ILE A 184 -10.70 -0.65 -3.49
C ILE A 184 -11.01 -0.34 -2.00
N ASP A 185 -11.70 0.76 -1.73
CA ASP A 185 -12.03 1.17 -0.36
C ASP A 185 -12.98 0.18 0.30
N ARG A 186 -13.89 -0.40 -0.48
CA ARG A 186 -14.83 -1.42 0.02
C ARG A 186 -14.08 -2.65 0.52
N GLU A 187 -12.99 -3.06 -0.15
CA GLU A 187 -12.20 -4.21 0.32
C GLU A 187 -11.48 -3.89 1.64
N VAL A 188 -10.98 -2.66 1.81
CA VAL A 188 -10.40 -2.19 3.08
C VAL A 188 -11.46 -2.18 4.19
N VAL A 189 -12.61 -1.54 3.95
CA VAL A 189 -13.72 -1.45 4.92
C VAL A 189 -14.24 -2.84 5.29
N ARG A 190 -14.40 -3.74 4.31
CA ARG A 190 -14.83 -5.12 4.53
C ARG A 190 -13.85 -5.87 5.43
N LEU A 191 -12.55 -5.72 5.20
CA LEU A 191 -11.54 -6.39 6.00
C LEU A 191 -11.46 -5.83 7.43
N LEU A 192 -11.63 -4.52 7.60
CA LEU A 192 -11.73 -3.90 8.93
C LEU A 192 -13.00 -4.34 9.68
N HIS A 193 -14.12 -4.49 8.99
CA HIS A 193 -15.35 -5.05 9.53
C HIS A 193 -15.16 -6.52 9.98
N GLN A 194 -14.63 -7.39 9.12
CA GLN A 194 -14.40 -8.81 9.43
C GLN A 194 -13.47 -9.00 10.62
N THR A 195 -12.48 -8.12 10.77
CA THR A 195 -11.52 -8.19 11.89
C THR A 195 -12.00 -7.51 13.16
N HIS A 196 -13.21 -6.95 13.20
CA HIS A 196 -13.81 -6.44 14.43
C HIS A 196 -14.17 -7.58 15.40
N MET A 197 -14.28 -7.27 16.69
CA MET A 197 -14.75 -8.22 17.70
C MET A 197 -16.14 -8.75 17.32
N GLY A 198 -16.32 -10.07 17.41
CA GLY A 198 -17.61 -10.74 17.18
C GLY A 198 -18.00 -10.96 15.72
N VAL A 199 -17.10 -10.71 14.76
CA VAL A 199 -17.41 -10.84 13.32
C VAL A 199 -16.84 -12.14 12.75
N ASP A 200 -15.69 -12.10 12.06
CA ASP A 200 -15.14 -13.27 11.39
C ASP A 200 -14.10 -13.96 12.26
N ALA A 201 -14.32 -15.24 12.56
CA ALA A 201 -13.44 -16.05 13.40
C ALA A 201 -12.71 -17.15 12.62
N ASP A 202 -13.03 -17.39 11.35
CA ASP A 202 -12.37 -18.42 10.55
C ASP A 202 -11.07 -17.88 9.94
N PRO A 203 -9.89 -18.41 10.29
CA PRO A 203 -8.62 -17.94 9.75
C PRO A 203 -8.55 -18.05 8.23
N LYS A 204 -9.15 -19.08 7.62
CA LYS A 204 -9.10 -19.26 6.16
C LYS A 204 -9.89 -18.16 5.44
N ASN A 205 -11.12 -17.88 5.88
CA ASN A 205 -11.94 -16.81 5.31
C ASN A 205 -11.31 -15.42 5.49
N LEU A 206 -10.69 -15.16 6.64
CA LEU A 206 -9.93 -13.93 6.90
C LEU A 206 -8.74 -13.78 5.94
N LEU A 207 -7.97 -14.85 5.71
CA LEU A 207 -6.83 -14.82 4.79
C LEU A 207 -7.26 -14.68 3.32
N LEU A 208 -8.36 -15.32 2.91
CA LEU A 208 -8.96 -15.11 1.57
C LEU A 208 -9.41 -13.66 1.38
N SER A 209 -10.04 -13.08 2.40
CA SER A 209 -10.45 -11.67 2.38
C SER A 209 -9.24 -10.73 2.36
N GLY A 210 -8.18 -11.07 3.10
CA GLY A 210 -6.88 -10.40 3.03
C GLY A 210 -6.25 -10.45 1.64
N MET A 211 -6.23 -11.62 0.99
CA MET A 211 -5.74 -11.76 -0.38
C MET A 211 -6.53 -10.92 -1.37
N ARG A 212 -7.86 -10.88 -1.25
CA ARG A 212 -8.71 -10.01 -2.07
C ARG A 212 -8.39 -8.52 -1.88
N CYS A 213 -8.16 -8.07 -0.63
CA CYS A 213 -7.75 -6.70 -0.34
C CYS A 213 -6.35 -6.38 -0.89
N ALA A 214 -5.40 -7.33 -0.83
CA ALA A 214 -4.08 -7.19 -1.43
C ALA A 214 -4.14 -7.15 -2.97
N LEU A 215 -5.08 -7.85 -3.60
CA LEU A 215 -5.34 -7.73 -5.04
C LEU A 215 -5.92 -6.37 -5.39
N ALA A 216 -6.79 -5.80 -4.56
CA ALA A 216 -7.30 -4.43 -4.75
C ALA A 216 -6.23 -3.35 -4.60
N ASP A 217 -5.20 -3.61 -3.78
CA ASP A 217 -3.99 -2.78 -3.73
C ASP A 217 -3.21 -2.89 -5.05
N GLY A 218 -2.66 -4.07 -5.35
CA GLY A 218 -1.72 -4.25 -6.46
C GLY A 218 -2.33 -4.08 -7.85
N TRP A 219 -3.51 -4.69 -8.09
CA TRP A 219 -4.26 -4.61 -9.35
C TRP A 219 -5.37 -3.54 -9.30
N GLY A 220 -5.28 -2.60 -8.36
CA GLY A 220 -6.17 -1.45 -8.25
C GLY A 220 -5.36 -0.20 -7.93
N GLY A 221 -5.29 0.18 -6.65
CA GLY A 221 -4.70 1.46 -6.20
C GLY A 221 -3.28 1.71 -6.74
N SER A 222 -2.38 0.74 -6.60
CA SER A 222 -1.00 0.84 -7.07
C SER A 222 -0.89 0.93 -8.61
N MET A 223 -1.76 0.21 -9.32
CA MET A 223 -1.77 0.20 -10.79
C MET A 223 -2.32 1.51 -11.36
N ILE A 224 -3.40 2.03 -10.76
CA ILE A 224 -3.95 3.36 -11.05
C ILE A 224 -2.87 4.42 -10.80
N ALA A 225 -2.22 4.41 -9.64
CA ALA A 225 -1.17 5.38 -9.32
C ALA A 225 -0.06 5.39 -10.39
N THR A 226 0.49 4.21 -10.71
CA THR A 226 1.57 4.07 -11.70
C THR A 226 1.16 4.60 -13.07
N ASP A 227 0.00 4.18 -13.55
CA ASP A 227 -0.45 4.53 -14.90
C ASP A 227 -0.78 6.02 -15.05
N LEU A 228 -1.41 6.62 -14.04
CA LEU A 228 -1.74 8.03 -14.07
C LEU A 228 -0.52 8.93 -13.82
N GLN A 229 0.46 8.46 -13.03
CA GLN A 229 1.76 9.13 -12.93
C GLN A 229 2.52 9.12 -14.26
N ASP A 230 2.51 8.00 -15.00
CA ASP A 230 3.08 7.95 -16.35
C ASP A 230 2.39 8.98 -17.27
N VAL A 231 1.06 9.10 -17.19
CA VAL A 231 0.30 10.09 -17.98
C VAL A 231 0.71 11.53 -17.62
N LEU A 232 0.81 11.86 -16.33
CA LEU A 232 1.10 13.22 -15.84
C LEU A 232 2.58 13.62 -15.94
N PHE A 233 3.48 12.67 -15.72
CA PHE A 233 4.92 12.94 -15.55
C PHE A 233 5.77 12.37 -16.68
N GLY A 234 5.18 11.52 -17.53
CA GLY A 234 5.81 10.87 -18.67
C GLY A 234 6.34 9.49 -18.29
N SER A 235 6.04 8.48 -19.11
CA SER A 235 6.56 7.12 -18.92
C SER A 235 8.09 7.12 -18.77
N PRO A 236 8.65 6.48 -17.73
CA PRO A 236 10.09 6.41 -17.52
C PRO A 236 10.85 5.83 -18.73
N LYS A 237 12.03 6.40 -18.99
CA LYS A 237 12.98 5.92 -20.00
C LYS A 237 14.32 5.61 -19.32
N PRO A 238 15.18 4.79 -19.93
CA PRO A 238 16.53 4.57 -19.40
C PRO A 238 17.27 5.90 -19.22
N VAL A 239 17.74 6.15 -18.00
CA VAL A 239 18.51 7.35 -17.63
C VAL A 239 19.71 6.95 -16.77
N ARG A 240 20.72 7.83 -16.69
CA ARG A 240 21.85 7.67 -15.77
C ARG A 240 21.67 8.62 -14.58
N ALA A 241 21.81 8.08 -13.37
CA ALA A 241 21.74 8.85 -12.13
C ALA A 241 22.87 8.43 -11.18
N ARG A 242 23.10 9.24 -10.13
CA ARG A 242 23.98 8.91 -9.00
C ARG A 242 23.14 8.67 -7.77
N THR A 243 23.60 7.80 -6.87
CA THR A 243 22.89 7.43 -5.64
C THR A 243 23.82 7.53 -4.43
N ASN A 244 23.26 7.34 -3.23
CA ASN A 244 23.92 7.47 -1.92
C ASN A 244 24.24 8.93 -1.51
N LEU A 245 24.68 9.15 -0.27
CA LEU A 245 24.84 10.46 0.36
C LEU A 245 25.85 11.38 -0.35
N GLY A 246 26.74 10.81 -1.17
CA GLY A 246 27.68 11.58 -2.01
C GLY A 246 27.04 12.41 -3.13
N VAL A 247 25.71 12.35 -3.30
CA VAL A 247 24.98 13.28 -4.19
C VAL A 247 24.87 14.70 -3.60
N LEU A 248 25.00 14.84 -2.27
CA LEU A 248 24.92 16.13 -1.59
C LEU A 248 26.18 16.97 -1.88
N ARG A 249 25.98 18.28 -2.03
CA ARG A 249 27.02 19.23 -2.43
C ARG A 249 27.17 20.33 -1.39
N PRO A 250 28.31 20.46 -0.69
CA PRO A 250 28.53 21.49 0.32
C PRO A 250 28.35 22.93 -0.20
N GLU A 251 28.67 23.14 -1.48
CA GLU A 251 28.60 24.43 -2.16
C GLU A 251 27.21 24.75 -2.75
N ARG A 252 26.20 23.91 -2.48
CA ARG A 252 24.84 24.08 -3.01
C ARG A 252 23.79 24.00 -1.91
N VAL A 253 22.64 24.59 -2.18
CA VAL A 253 21.41 24.33 -1.41
C VAL A 253 20.94 22.91 -1.75
N ASN A 254 20.98 22.02 -0.76
CA ASN A 254 20.53 20.63 -0.91
C ASN A 254 19.07 20.54 -0.46
N VAL A 255 18.17 20.20 -1.40
CA VAL A 255 16.74 20.00 -1.13
C VAL A 255 16.43 18.51 -1.22
N ILE A 256 15.96 17.91 -0.13
CA ILE A 256 15.58 16.49 -0.07
C ILE A 256 14.07 16.38 -0.24
N VAL A 257 13.64 15.64 -1.27
CA VAL A 257 12.23 15.26 -1.46
C VAL A 257 12.06 13.86 -0.88
N HIS A 258 11.31 13.74 0.22
CA HIS A 258 11.02 12.47 0.88
C HIS A 258 9.50 12.30 1.03
N GLY A 259 9.00 11.14 0.64
CA GLY A 259 7.65 10.64 0.86
C GLY A 259 7.64 9.13 0.75
#